data_AF-A0A318CRU5-F1
#
_entry.id   AF-A0A318CRU5-F1
#
_cell.length_a   1.000
_cell.length_b   1.000
_cell.length_c   1.000
_cell.angle_alpha   90.00
_cell.angle_beta   90.00
_cell.angle_gamma   90.00
#
_symmetry.space_group_name_H-M   'P 1'
#
loop_
_entity.id
_entity.type
_entity.pdbx_description
1 polymer ?
#
loop_
_entity_poly.entity_id
_entity_poly.type
_entity_poly.pdbx_seq_one_letter_code
_entity_poly.pdbx_strand_id
1 'polypeptide(L)'
;MIIDESLAEAVRKGEKVSRHELMRYSVQIWADKIKKLALQPAIQGGRSEDSKIYVWQYDYDPDFLGYMKGVLKLEKFIASGGAII
;
A
#
# COMPACT_ATOMS: atom_id res chain seq x y z
N MET A 1 -4.46 -3.21 -2.28
CA MET A 1 -3.19 -2.68 -1.76
C MET A 1 -2.23 -3.84 -1.58
N ILE A 2 -1.10 -3.83 -2.27
CA ILE A 2 -0.05 -4.85 -2.18
C ILE A 2 0.71 -4.65 -0.86
N ILE A 3 0.96 -5.75 -0.15
CA ILE A 3 1.65 -5.77 1.15
C ILE A 3 3.02 -6.44 1.09
N ASP A 4 3.35 -7.08 -0.04
CA ASP A 4 4.62 -7.75 -0.27
C ASP A 4 5.50 -6.91 -1.22
N GLU A 5 6.75 -6.69 -0.80
CA GLU A 5 7.68 -5.85 -1.54
C GLU A 5 8.11 -6.48 -2.88
N SER A 6 8.34 -7.79 -2.89
CA SER A 6 8.74 -8.51 -4.12
C SER A 6 7.64 -8.45 -5.17
N LEU A 7 6.38 -8.64 -4.76
CA LEU A 7 5.23 -8.47 -5.64
C LEU A 7 5.07 -7.02 -6.12
N ALA A 8 5.29 -6.05 -5.23
CA ALA A 8 5.24 -4.64 -5.60
C ALA A 8 6.29 -4.28 -6.67
N GLU A 9 7.51 -4.81 -6.54
CA GLU A 9 8.54 -4.66 -7.56
C GLU A 9 8.19 -5.31 -8.89
N ALA A 10 7.70 -6.56 -8.87
CA ALA A 10 7.27 -7.26 -10.07
C ALA A 10 6.20 -6.47 -10.83
N VAL A 11 5.20 -5.93 -10.11
CA VAL A 11 4.18 -5.05 -10.69
C VAL A 11 4.77 -3.77 -11.26
N ARG A 12 5.70 -3.11 -10.56
CA ARG A 12 6.37 -1.89 -11.05
C ARG A 12 7.17 -2.13 -12.33
N LYS A 13 7.81 -3.29 -12.45
CA LYS A 13 8.60 -3.70 -13.62
C LYS A 13 7.72 -4.15 -14.79
N GLY A 14 6.40 -4.21 -14.62
CA GLY A 14 5.47 -4.72 -15.64
C GLY A 14 5.59 -6.23 -15.85
N GLU A 15 6.13 -6.94 -14.86
CA GLU A 15 6.25 -8.40 -14.91
C GLU A 15 4.87 -9.06 -14.81
N LYS A 16 4.76 -10.26 -15.37
CA LYS A 16 3.52 -11.02 -15.34
C LYS A 16 3.33 -11.62 -13.95
N VAL A 17 2.42 -11.03 -13.17
CA VAL A 17 1.99 -11.53 -11.86
C VAL A 17 0.70 -12.35 -11.97
N SER A 18 0.59 -13.45 -11.24
CA SER A 18 -0.62 -14.26 -11.25
C SER A 18 -1.72 -13.62 -10.41
N ARG A 19 -2.99 -13.92 -10.75
CA ARG A 19 -4.14 -13.52 -9.92
C ARG A 19 -4.05 -14.09 -8.50
N HIS A 20 -3.50 -15.30 -8.37
CA HIS A 20 -3.33 -15.95 -7.06
C HIS A 20 -2.35 -15.19 -6.17
N GLU A 21 -1.21 -14.77 -6.71
CA GLU A 21 -0.24 -13.94 -5.99
C GLU A 21 -0.84 -12.59 -5.61
N LEU A 22 -1.53 -11.94 -6.53
CA LEU A 22 -2.25 -10.68 -6.23
C LEU A 22 -3.25 -10.85 -5.09
N MET A 23 -4.01 -11.95 -5.05
CA MET A 23 -4.98 -12.18 -3.96
C MET A 23 -4.31 -12.55 -2.64
N ARG A 24 -3.20 -13.29 -2.68
CA ARG A 24 -2.46 -13.69 -1.48
C ARG A 24 -1.72 -12.53 -0.82
N TYR A 25 -1.12 -11.66 -1.62
CA TYR A 25 -0.22 -10.61 -1.15
C TYR A 25 -0.81 -9.21 -1.32
N SER A 26 -2.14 -9.10 -1.34
CA SER A 26 -2.83 -7.82 -1.27
C SER A 26 -4.02 -7.88 -0.33
N VAL A 27 -4.37 -6.70 0.18
CA VAL A 27 -5.59 -6.47 0.95
C VAL A 27 -6.45 -5.43 0.26
N GLN A 28 -7.77 -5.54 0.43
CA GLN A 28 -8.69 -4.48 0.02
C GLN A 28 -8.77 -3.41 1.11
N ILE A 29 -8.83 -2.15 0.69
CA ILE A 29 -8.95 -1.00 1.58
C ILE A 29 -9.90 0.03 0.94
N TRP A 30 -10.66 0.73 1.79
CA TRP A 30 -11.59 1.76 1.35
C TRP A 30 -10.85 2.94 0.71
N ALA A 31 -11.41 3.51 -0.36
CA ALA A 31 -10.76 4.57 -1.14
C ALA A 31 -10.50 5.85 -0.34
N ASP A 32 -11.35 6.17 0.65
CA ASP A 32 -11.14 7.31 1.55
C ASP A 32 -9.91 7.11 2.44
N LYS A 33 -9.61 5.88 2.86
CA LYS A 33 -8.41 5.53 3.62
C LYS A 33 -7.15 5.63 2.77
N ILE A 34 -7.19 5.24 1.50
CA ILE A 34 -6.06 5.39 0.56
C ILE A 34 -5.59 6.85 0.49
N LYS A 35 -6.55 7.78 0.34
CA LYS A 35 -6.26 9.22 0.28
C LYS A 35 -5.62 9.74 1.57
N LYS A 36 -6.11 9.29 2.73
CA LYS A 36 -5.59 9.70 4.05
C LYS A 36 -4.19 9.14 4.33
N LEU A 37 -3.87 7.97 3.78
CA LEU A 37 -2.60 7.28 4.02
C LEU A 37 -1.50 7.62 3.00
N ALA A 38 -1.79 8.53 2.05
CA ALA A 38 -0.86 8.96 1.00
C ALA A 38 -0.18 7.77 0.28
N LEU A 39 -0.94 6.70 0.01
CA LEU A 39 -0.38 5.49 -0.59
C LEU A 39 0.14 5.75 -2.00
N GLN A 40 1.30 5.18 -2.31
CA GLN A 40 1.87 5.27 -3.63
C GLN A 40 1.22 4.24 -4.59
N PRO A 41 0.90 4.64 -5.82
CA PRO A 41 0.45 3.70 -6.85
C PRO A 41 1.56 2.70 -7.18
N ALA A 42 1.19 1.45 -7.45
CA ALA A 42 2.13 0.41 -7.83
C ALA A 42 2.68 0.60 -9.26
N ILE A 43 1.94 1.30 -10.13
CA ILE A 43 2.34 1.59 -11.51
C ILE A 43 2.51 3.11 -11.63
N GLN A 44 3.71 3.55 -12.01
CA GLN A 44 4.01 4.96 -12.27
C GLN A 44 3.76 5.27 -13.75
N GLY A 45 3.12 6.40 -14.06
CA GLY A 45 2.90 6.86 -15.45
C GLY A 45 1.47 6.69 -16.01
N GLY A 46 0.55 6.07 -15.26
CA GLY A 46 -0.90 6.23 -15.50
C GLY A 46 -1.38 7.56 -14.91
N ARG A 47 -2.51 8.12 -15.40
CA ARG A 47 -3.16 9.22 -14.68
C ARG A 47 -3.40 8.76 -13.25
N SER A 48 -2.90 9.51 -12.27
CA SER A 48 -2.86 9.13 -10.85
C SER A 48 -4.25 8.76 -10.30
N GLU A 49 -5.30 9.27 -10.93
CA GLU A 49 -6.71 9.02 -10.61
C GLU A 49 -7.21 7.63 -11.05
N ASP A 50 -6.55 6.98 -12.02
CA ASP A 50 -6.95 5.67 -12.58
C ASP A 50 -6.22 4.48 -11.95
N SER A 51 -5.22 4.73 -11.09
CA SER A 51 -4.43 3.65 -10.49
C SER A 51 -5.24 2.93 -9.41
N LYS A 52 -5.64 1.68 -9.68
CA LYS A 52 -6.44 0.85 -8.75
C LYS A 52 -5.59 0.00 -7.81
N ILE A 53 -4.27 0.03 -7.97
CA ILE A 53 -3.33 -0.80 -7.22
C ILE A 53 -2.32 0.12 -6.53
N TYR A 54 -2.27 0.00 -5.22
CA TYR A 54 -1.41 0.79 -4.34
C TYR A 54 -0.48 -0.13 -3.55
N VAL A 55 0.64 0.40 -3.08
CA VAL A 55 1.66 -0.33 -2.31
C VAL A 55 1.67 0.16 -0.86
N TRP A 56 1.69 -0.78 0.07
CA TRP A 56 1.94 -0.51 1.49
C TRP A 56 3.45 -0.53 1.76
N GLN A 57 4.00 0.55 2.32
CA GLN A 57 5.45 0.71 2.56
C GLN A 57 5.82 0.66 4.05
N TYR A 58 4.84 0.43 4.91
CA TYR A 58 5.02 0.41 6.35
C TYR A 58 4.84 -1.02 6.88
N ASP A 59 5.06 -1.20 8.18
CA ASP A 59 4.81 -2.48 8.84
C ASP A 59 3.41 -3.02 8.52
N TYR A 60 3.38 -4.31 8.17
CA TYR A 60 2.18 -5.11 8.09
C TYR A 60 2.23 -6.20 9.15
N ASP A 61 1.14 -6.42 9.86
CA ASP A 61 0.98 -7.51 10.82
C ASP A 61 0.13 -8.64 10.22
N PRO A 62 0.72 -9.79 9.87
CA PRO A 62 -0.04 -10.88 9.25
C PRO A 62 -0.98 -11.60 10.24
N ASP A 63 -0.74 -11.48 11.54
CA ASP A 63 -1.43 -12.30 12.54
C ASP A 63 -2.68 -11.62 13.09
N PHE A 64 -2.69 -10.29 13.17
CA PHE A 64 -3.82 -9.56 13.76
C PHE A 64 -4.08 -8.18 13.15
N LEU A 65 -3.16 -7.23 13.30
CA LEU A 65 -3.44 -5.81 13.00
C LEU A 65 -3.49 -5.49 11.50
N GLY A 66 -2.92 -6.34 10.64
CA GLY A 66 -2.75 -6.03 9.22
C GLY A 66 -1.97 -4.72 9.03
N TYR A 67 -2.47 -3.89 8.11
CA TYR A 67 -1.86 -2.59 7.81
C TYR A 67 -1.98 -1.58 8.97
N MET A 68 -2.86 -1.81 9.95
CA MET A 68 -3.00 -0.90 11.10
C MET A 68 -1.71 -0.82 11.94
N LYS A 69 -0.85 -1.84 11.91
CA LYS A 69 0.45 -1.79 12.57
C LYS A 69 1.30 -0.62 12.06
N GLY A 70 1.33 -0.39 10.75
CA GLY A 70 2.01 0.76 10.16
C GLY A 70 1.23 2.07 10.38
N VAL A 71 -0.11 2.05 10.33
CA VAL A 71 -0.94 3.24 10.60
C VAL A 71 -0.67 3.80 11.99
N LEU A 72 -0.58 2.96 13.02
CA LEU A 72 -0.29 3.41 14.39
C LEU A 72 1.06 4.12 14.52
N LYS A 73 2.07 3.71 13.75
CA LYS A 73 3.35 4.44 13.69
C LYS A 73 3.19 5.78 12.98
N LEU A 74 2.43 5.80 11.88
CA LEU A 74 2.18 6.99 11.09
C LEU A 74 1.40 8.06 11.87
N GLU A 75 0.35 7.64 12.59
CA GLU A 75 -0.43 8.54 13.44
C GLU A 75 0.41 9.11 14.59
N LYS A 76 1.28 8.31 15.21
CA LYS A 76 2.24 8.81 16.21
C LYS A 76 3.20 9.84 15.61
N PHE A 77 3.70 9.60 14.41
CA PHE A 77 4.57 10.54 13.70
C PHE A 77 3.83 11.86 13.40
N ILE A 78 2.60 11.79 12.89
CA ILE A 78 1.76 12.97 12.63
C ILE A 78 1.46 13.72 13.94
N ALA A 79 1.09 13.00 15.00
CA ALA A 79 0.82 13.59 16.32
C ALA A 79 2.06 14.28 16.92
N SER A 80 3.27 13.84 16.56
CA SER A 80 4.53 14.49 16.95
C SER A 80 4.92 15.70 16.09
N GLY A 81 4.05 16.14 15.16
CA GLY A 81 4.28 17.28 14.28
C GLY A 81 4.93 16.92 12.93
N GLY A 82 5.09 15.64 12.63
CA GLY A 82 5.55 15.18 11.32
C GLY A 82 4.48 15.36 10.23
N ALA A 83 4.91 15.60 8.99
CA ALA A 83 4.03 15.65 7.83
C ALA A 83 4.49 14.64 6.77
N ILE A 84 3.53 14.01 6.10
CA ILE A 84 3.78 13.19 4.92
C ILE A 84 3.63 14.11 3.72
N ILE A 85 4.67 14.25 2.90
CA ILE A 85 4.73 15.15 1.74
C ILE A 85 4.85 14.33 0.47
#